data_AF-A0A7X5QZ52-F1
#
_entry.id   AF-A0A7X5QZ52-F1
#
_cell.length_a   1.000
_cell.length_b   1.000
_cell.length_c   1.000
_cell.angle_alpha   90.00
_cell.angle_beta   90.00
_cell.angle_gamma   90.00
#
_symmetry.space_group_name_H-M   'P 1'
#
loop_
_entity.id
_entity.type
_entity.pdbx_description
1 polymer ?
#
loop_
_entity_poly.entity_id
_entity_poly.type
_entity_poly.pdbx_seq_one_letter_code
_entity_poly.pdbx_strand_id
1 'polypeptide(L)'
;MSLQATSAAYVDKATANPSQMGSGALVTQVKNMNGQWIEATTPAAAEPILPANGAQASIRGFGEPMVANASVRLVAGSPTADITPTLTVPTGCVALCAESLGFMLFTVELDGGVPLGTDLTFAQVNALGTRTIRNAVAGAEHTLSISVYMSETTPVKFRNVAGNIGIQFNAVSVPS
;
A
#
# COMPACT_ATOMS: atom_id res chain seq x y z
N MET A 1 -1.79 56.31 -39.66
CA MET A 1 -0.75 55.38 -39.21
C MET A 1 -0.88 55.19 -37.70
N SER A 2 -0.80 53.92 -37.26
CA SER A 2 -0.72 53.39 -35.89
C SER A 2 -1.89 53.67 -34.93
N LEU A 3 -2.35 52.77 -34.07
CA LEU A 3 -2.39 51.30 -34.00
C LEU A 3 -3.39 51.10 -32.84
N GLN A 4 -4.58 50.56 -33.13
CA GLN A 4 -5.62 50.34 -32.14
C GLN A 4 -5.25 49.09 -31.33
N ALA A 5 -4.66 49.29 -30.15
CA ALA A 5 -4.43 48.22 -29.20
C ALA A 5 -5.73 47.94 -28.43
N THR A 6 -6.50 46.94 -28.87
CA THR A 6 -7.56 46.36 -28.02
C THR A 6 -6.91 45.48 -26.97
N SER A 7 -6.68 46.02 -25.78
CA SER A 7 -6.39 45.22 -24.60
C SER A 7 -7.67 44.49 -24.17
N ALA A 8 -7.77 43.22 -24.53
CA ALA A 8 -8.70 42.31 -23.87
C ALA A 8 -8.13 42.02 -22.47
N ALA A 9 -8.59 42.76 -21.46
CA ALA A 9 -8.44 42.32 -20.09
C ALA A 9 -9.47 41.20 -19.88
N TYR A 10 -9.02 39.96 -20.09
CA TYR A 10 -9.78 38.80 -19.63
C TYR A 10 -9.82 38.90 -18.11
N VAL A 11 -10.95 39.30 -17.58
CA VAL A 11 -11.25 39.17 -16.16
C VAL A 11 -11.51 37.69 -15.96
N ASP A 12 -10.46 36.91 -15.68
CA ASP A 12 -10.69 35.63 -15.02
C ASP A 12 -11.10 35.95 -13.58
N LYS A 13 -12.39 36.26 -13.43
CA LYS A 13 -13.09 36.00 -12.19
C LYS A 13 -13.02 34.49 -12.00
N ALA A 14 -11.95 34.03 -11.37
CA ALA A 14 -12.00 32.82 -10.58
C ALA A 14 -13.11 33.07 -9.55
N THR A 15 -14.32 32.65 -9.91
CA THR A 15 -15.41 32.48 -8.96
C THR A 15 -14.92 31.34 -8.08
N ALA A 16 -14.23 31.67 -6.99
CA ALA A 16 -13.97 30.72 -5.92
C ALA A 16 -15.34 30.24 -5.49
N ASN A 17 -15.73 29.07 -5.95
CA ASN A 17 -16.98 28.42 -5.57
C ASN A 17 -16.74 27.96 -4.13
N PRO A 18 -17.33 28.59 -3.10
CA PRO A 18 -17.03 28.25 -1.70
C PRO A 18 -17.48 26.80 -1.38
N SER A 19 -18.31 26.21 -2.24
CA SER A 19 -18.69 24.79 -2.22
C SER A 19 -17.57 23.83 -2.68
N GLN A 20 -16.40 24.32 -3.11
CA GLN A 20 -15.16 23.53 -3.24
C GLN A 20 -14.16 23.81 -2.11
N MET A 21 -14.53 24.61 -1.10
CA MET A 21 -13.73 24.82 0.12
C MET A 21 -14.07 23.82 1.24
N GLY A 22 -14.72 22.70 0.90
CA GLY A 22 -14.75 21.51 1.74
C GLY A 22 -13.85 20.49 1.10
N SER A 23 -12.86 19.96 1.83
CA SER A 23 -12.14 18.77 1.37
C SER A 23 -13.16 17.72 0.92
N GLY A 24 -13.00 17.16 -0.29
CA GLY A 24 -13.83 16.03 -0.71
C GLY A 24 -13.77 14.90 0.31
N ALA A 25 -14.65 13.91 0.21
CA ALA A 25 -14.52 12.72 1.05
C ALA A 25 -13.10 12.13 0.87
N LEU A 26 -12.49 11.65 1.96
CA LEU A 26 -11.24 10.90 1.87
C LEU A 26 -11.51 9.60 1.12
N VAL A 27 -10.97 9.47 -0.09
CA VAL A 27 -11.11 8.25 -0.89
C VAL A 27 -9.72 7.73 -1.26
N THR A 28 -9.46 6.49 -0.87
CA THR A 28 -8.26 5.73 -1.21
C THR A 28 -8.53 4.79 -2.37
N GLN A 29 -7.56 4.64 -3.27
CA GLN A 29 -7.54 3.61 -4.28
C GLN A 29 -6.32 2.71 -4.11
N VAL A 30 -6.50 1.41 -4.34
CA VAL A 30 -5.43 0.44 -4.42
C VAL A 30 -5.33 -0.10 -5.84
N LYS A 31 -4.13 -0.47 -6.26
CA LYS A 31 -3.90 -1.05 -7.58
C LYS A 31 -4.06 -2.56 -7.49
N ASN A 32 -5.01 -3.11 -8.24
CA ASN A 32 -5.23 -4.55 -8.29
C ASN A 32 -4.14 -5.26 -9.13
N MET A 33 -4.16 -6.60 -9.17
CA MET A 33 -3.19 -7.40 -9.91
C MET A 33 -3.21 -7.16 -11.43
N ASN A 34 -4.32 -6.63 -11.97
CA ASN A 34 -4.44 -6.25 -13.39
C ASN A 34 -3.88 -4.84 -13.67
N GLY A 35 -3.28 -4.18 -12.67
CA GLY A 35 -2.77 -2.82 -12.77
C GLY A 35 -3.85 -1.73 -12.73
N GLN A 36 -5.10 -2.08 -12.41
CA GLN A 36 -6.23 -1.14 -12.37
C GLN A 36 -6.43 -0.58 -10.97
N TRP A 37 -6.79 0.70 -10.91
CA TRP A 37 -7.14 1.37 -9.65
C TRP A 37 -8.57 1.04 -9.26
N ILE A 38 -8.74 0.50 -8.05
CA ILE A 38 -10.03 0.20 -7.44
C ILE A 38 -10.18 1.01 -6.14
N GLU A 39 -11.37 1.51 -5.86
CA GLU A 39 -11.64 2.20 -4.60
C GLU A 39 -11.59 1.22 -3.43
N ALA A 40 -10.79 1.54 -2.42
CA ALA A 40 -10.76 0.81 -1.16
C ALA A 40 -11.90 1.32 -0.27
N THR A 41 -13.12 0.84 -0.54
CA THR A 41 -14.35 1.29 0.13
C THR A 41 -14.53 0.71 1.54
N THR A 42 -13.72 -0.29 1.91
CA THR A 42 -13.62 -0.79 3.28
C THR A 42 -12.16 -1.03 3.63
N PRO A 43 -11.77 -0.92 4.91
CA PRO A 43 -10.46 -1.37 5.37
C PRO A 43 -10.20 -2.85 5.05
N ALA A 44 -11.26 -3.64 4.85
CA ALA A 44 -11.23 -5.05 4.50
C ALA A 44 -11.07 -5.35 2.99
N ALA A 45 -11.02 -4.33 2.12
CA ALA A 45 -10.69 -4.51 0.69
C ALA A 45 -9.18 -4.75 0.49
N ALA A 46 -8.58 -5.52 1.39
CA ALA A 46 -7.26 -6.09 1.24
C ALA A 46 -7.38 -7.19 0.16
N GLU A 47 -7.22 -6.80 -1.09
CA GLU A 47 -6.96 -7.78 -2.15
C GLU A 47 -5.68 -8.56 -1.75
N PRO A 48 -5.71 -9.90 -1.76
CA PRO A 48 -4.51 -10.69 -1.54
C PRO A 48 -3.51 -10.34 -2.64
N ILE A 49 -2.42 -9.67 -2.28
CA ILE A 49 -1.37 -9.29 -3.23
C ILE A 49 -0.62 -10.55 -3.72
N LEU A 50 -0.78 -11.65 -3.00
CA LEU A 50 -0.21 -12.94 -3.32
C LEU A 50 -1.32 -13.98 -3.53
N PRO A 51 -1.56 -14.45 -4.76
CA PRO A 51 -1.94 -15.83 -4.95
C PRO A 51 -0.72 -16.68 -4.58
N ALA A 52 -0.76 -17.41 -3.46
CA ALA A 52 0.15 -18.54 -3.25
C ALA A 52 -0.22 -19.72 -4.16
N ASN A 53 -0.45 -19.45 -5.45
CA ASN A 53 -0.58 -20.48 -6.48
C ASN A 53 0.62 -20.35 -7.41
N GLY A 54 1.69 -21.07 -7.08
CA GLY A 54 2.67 -21.49 -8.10
C GLY A 54 4.15 -21.29 -7.79
N ALA A 55 4.55 -20.45 -6.84
CA ALA A 55 5.95 -20.31 -6.44
C ALA A 55 6.07 -20.39 -4.92
N GLN A 56 6.87 -21.36 -4.49
CA GLN A 56 7.16 -21.72 -3.12
C GLN A 56 7.67 -20.48 -2.36
N ALA A 57 7.05 -20.14 -1.22
CA ALA A 57 7.69 -19.26 -0.25
C ALA A 57 8.98 -19.97 0.20
N SER A 58 10.13 -19.49 -0.28
CA SER A 58 11.40 -20.20 -0.14
C SER A 58 11.89 -20.15 1.29
N ILE A 59 12.33 -21.30 1.79
CA ILE A 59 13.10 -21.44 3.03
C ILE A 59 14.51 -20.99 2.70
N ARG A 60 15.10 -20.11 3.50
CA ARG A 60 16.50 -19.71 3.32
C ARG A 60 17.36 -21.00 3.36
N GLY A 61 17.98 -21.30 2.21
CA GLY A 61 18.56 -22.61 1.85
C GLY A 61 17.98 -23.26 0.56
N PHE A 62 16.82 -22.79 0.05
CA PHE A 62 16.08 -23.42 -1.05
C PHE A 62 15.37 -22.46 -2.05
N GLY A 63 15.68 -21.17 -2.09
CA GLY A 63 15.23 -20.28 -3.19
C GLY A 63 15.32 -18.79 -2.88
N GLU A 64 15.20 -17.96 -3.91
CA GLU A 64 15.26 -16.50 -3.84
C GLU A 64 14.05 -15.90 -3.09
N PRO A 65 14.22 -14.78 -2.37
CA PRO A 65 13.11 -14.14 -1.68
C PRO A 65 12.02 -13.72 -2.67
N MET A 66 10.75 -13.92 -2.31
CA MET A 66 9.64 -13.44 -3.12
C MET A 66 9.43 -11.95 -2.83
N VAL A 67 9.29 -11.14 -3.88
CA VAL A 67 8.99 -9.71 -3.75
C VAL A 67 7.57 -9.45 -4.22
N ALA A 68 6.78 -8.80 -3.39
CA ALA A 68 5.42 -8.37 -3.66
C ALA A 68 5.33 -6.84 -3.57
N ASN A 69 4.59 -6.22 -4.48
CA ASN A 69 4.39 -4.78 -4.51
C ASN A 69 2.91 -4.45 -4.34
N ALA A 70 2.63 -3.45 -3.52
CA ALA A 70 1.31 -2.97 -3.21
C ALA A 70 1.24 -1.46 -3.45
N SER A 71 0.42 -1.02 -4.41
CA SER A 71 0.29 0.41 -4.70
C SER A 71 -1.01 0.97 -4.13
N VAL A 72 -0.91 2.16 -3.55
CA VAL A 72 -2.03 2.95 -3.01
C VAL A 72 -1.93 4.40 -3.48
N ARG A 73 -3.07 5.06 -3.63
CA ARG A 73 -3.14 6.51 -3.85
C ARG A 73 -4.40 7.11 -3.25
N LEU A 74 -4.40 8.42 -3.06
CA LEU A 74 -5.60 9.19 -2.79
C LEU A 74 -6.25 9.62 -4.11
N VAL A 75 -7.59 9.54 -4.20
CA VAL A 75 -8.34 9.99 -5.38
C VAL A 75 -8.23 11.50 -5.53
N ALA A 76 -8.23 12.00 -6.77
CA ALA A 76 -8.28 13.43 -7.06
C ALA A 76 -9.41 14.13 -6.27
N GLY A 77 -9.08 15.22 -5.58
CA GLY A 77 -10.02 15.96 -4.73
C GLY A 77 -10.16 15.45 -3.29
N SER A 78 -9.50 14.34 -2.93
CA SER A 78 -9.38 13.93 -1.52
C SER A 78 -8.48 14.90 -0.74
N PRO A 79 -8.73 15.11 0.57
CA PRO A 79 -7.80 15.82 1.45
C PRO A 79 -6.47 15.08 1.55
N THR A 80 -5.44 15.79 1.99
CA THR A 80 -4.20 15.18 2.45
C THR A 80 -4.48 14.19 3.59
N ALA A 81 -3.81 13.04 3.56
CA ALA A 81 -4.01 11.99 4.56
C ALA A 81 -2.70 11.29 4.92
N ASP A 82 -2.64 10.74 6.12
CA ASP A 82 -1.63 9.75 6.47
C ASP A 82 -2.14 8.36 6.08
N ILE A 83 -1.35 7.60 5.34
CA ILE A 83 -1.70 6.24 4.90
C ILE A 83 -0.79 5.25 5.60
N THR A 84 -1.39 4.35 6.39
CA THR A 84 -0.67 3.31 7.12
C THR A 84 -0.97 1.93 6.54
N PRO A 85 -0.03 1.28 5.84
CA PRO A 85 -0.13 -0.12 5.48
C PRO A 85 -0.04 -1.01 6.72
N THR A 86 -0.79 -2.09 6.72
CA THR A 86 -0.80 -3.12 7.78
C THR A 86 -0.86 -4.48 7.13
N LEU A 87 0.02 -5.39 7.52
CA LEU A 87 -0.07 -6.78 7.10
C LEU A 87 -1.26 -7.44 7.79
N THR A 88 -2.06 -8.15 7.03
CA THR A 88 -3.23 -8.89 7.53
C THR A 88 -3.12 -10.36 7.17
N VAL A 89 -3.76 -11.20 8.00
CA VAL A 89 -3.91 -12.63 7.70
C VAL A 89 -5.22 -12.77 6.91
N PRO A 90 -5.18 -13.24 5.65
CA PRO A 90 -6.39 -13.46 4.87
C PRO A 90 -7.30 -14.48 5.57
N THR A 91 -8.62 -14.29 5.49
CA THR A 91 -9.61 -15.14 6.17
C THR A 91 -9.52 -16.62 5.80
N GLY A 92 -9.01 -16.95 4.61
CA GLY A 92 -8.75 -18.33 4.17
C GLY A 92 -7.44 -18.96 4.67
N CYS A 93 -6.55 -18.20 5.32
CA CYS A 93 -5.28 -18.70 5.83
C CYS A 93 -5.48 -19.27 7.24
N VAL A 94 -5.79 -20.56 7.34
CA VAL A 94 -6.08 -21.26 8.60
C VAL A 94 -5.06 -22.38 8.88
N ALA A 95 -5.05 -22.87 10.13
CA ALA A 95 -4.21 -23.98 10.59
C ALA A 95 -2.73 -23.80 10.20
N LEU A 96 -2.17 -24.71 9.41
CA LEU A 96 -0.77 -24.69 8.99
C LEU A 96 -0.40 -23.40 8.23
N CYS A 97 -1.32 -22.79 7.49
CA CYS A 97 -1.08 -21.51 6.83
C CYS A 97 -0.81 -20.41 7.87
N ALA A 98 -1.70 -20.26 8.86
CA ALA A 98 -1.55 -19.26 9.92
C ALA A 98 -0.31 -19.52 10.79
N GLU A 99 -0.03 -20.79 11.12
CA GLU A 99 1.18 -21.18 11.87
C GLU A 99 2.46 -20.83 11.10
N SER A 100 2.47 -21.02 9.77
CA SER A 100 3.66 -20.75 8.94
C SER A 100 4.06 -19.27 8.94
N LEU A 101 3.12 -18.34 9.15
CA LEU A 101 3.39 -16.90 9.23
C LEU A 101 4.35 -16.54 10.38
N GLY A 102 4.37 -17.34 11.46
CA GLY A 102 5.30 -17.17 12.57
C GLY A 102 6.77 -17.44 12.20
N PHE A 103 7.00 -18.08 11.05
CA PHE A 103 8.33 -18.39 10.52
C PHE A 103 8.69 -17.55 9.29
N MET A 104 7.79 -16.67 8.84
CA MET A 104 8.08 -15.73 7.75
C MET A 104 8.84 -14.52 8.27
N LEU A 105 9.82 -14.11 7.49
CA LEU A 105 10.60 -12.90 7.70
C LEU A 105 10.40 -11.97 6.51
N PHE A 106 10.31 -10.68 6.83
CA PHE A 106 9.90 -9.62 5.92
C PHE A 106 10.95 -8.51 5.88
N THR A 107 11.25 -8.05 4.68
CA THR A 107 11.93 -6.77 4.44
C THR A 107 10.94 -5.84 3.76
N VAL A 108 10.80 -4.63 4.29
CA VAL A 108 9.75 -3.68 3.88
C VAL A 108 10.38 -2.39 3.39
N GLU A 109 9.89 -1.89 2.27
CA GLU A 109 10.35 -0.67 1.63
C GLU A 109 9.16 0.15 1.14
N LEU A 110 9.29 1.48 1.19
CA LEU A 110 8.31 2.41 0.63
C LEU A 110 8.95 3.20 -0.51
N ASP A 111 8.23 3.33 -1.62
CA ASP A 111 8.53 4.21 -2.75
C ASP A 111 9.94 4.05 -3.36
N GLY A 112 10.47 2.82 -3.39
CA GLY A 112 11.82 2.57 -3.94
C GLY A 112 12.96 2.98 -3.00
N GLY A 113 12.64 3.32 -1.74
CA GLY A 113 13.56 3.90 -0.77
C GLY A 113 14.49 2.91 -0.08
N VAL A 114 15.10 3.35 1.02
CA VAL A 114 15.86 2.45 1.91
C VAL A 114 14.87 1.55 2.66
N PRO A 115 15.15 0.25 2.85
CA PRO A 115 14.31 -0.62 3.66
C PRO A 115 14.03 -0.02 5.04
N LEU A 116 12.76 0.03 5.43
CA LEU A 116 12.30 0.47 6.74
C LEU A 116 12.74 -0.49 7.85
N GLY A 117 12.98 -1.75 7.47
CA GLY A 117 13.58 -2.78 8.28
C GLY A 117 13.71 -4.08 7.48
N THR A 118 14.61 -4.94 7.93
CA THR A 118 14.95 -6.23 7.33
C THR A 118 14.74 -7.35 8.33
N ASP A 119 14.44 -8.54 7.82
CA ASP A 119 14.34 -9.78 8.61
C ASP A 119 13.34 -9.66 9.78
N LEU A 120 12.24 -8.94 9.54
CA LEU A 120 11.20 -8.67 10.55
C LEU A 120 10.15 -9.77 10.55
N THR A 121 9.62 -10.12 11.72
CA THR A 121 8.41 -10.93 11.83
C THR A 121 7.17 -10.14 11.42
N PHE A 122 6.07 -10.84 11.15
CA PHE A 122 4.77 -10.23 10.83
C PHE A 122 4.34 -9.16 11.85
N ALA A 123 4.48 -9.46 13.14
CA ALA A 123 4.13 -8.53 14.21
C ALA A 123 5.07 -7.31 14.26
N GLN A 124 6.37 -7.51 14.00
CA GLN A 124 7.35 -6.43 13.99
C GLN A 124 7.11 -5.45 12.83
N VAL A 125 6.75 -5.94 11.64
CA VAL A 125 6.33 -5.07 10.52
C VAL A 125 5.17 -4.18 10.95
N ASN A 126 4.14 -4.78 11.56
CA ASN A 126 2.98 -4.05 12.08
C ASN A 126 3.26 -3.18 13.32
N ALA A 127 4.48 -3.21 13.86
CA ALA A 127 4.93 -2.31 14.91
C ALA A 127 5.79 -1.13 14.38
N LEU A 128 6.26 -1.17 13.13
CA LEU A 128 7.06 -0.10 12.53
C LEU A 128 6.24 1.19 12.37
N GLY A 129 6.51 2.23 13.16
CA GLY A 129 5.86 3.53 12.99
C GLY A 129 6.25 4.27 11.69
N THR A 130 7.39 3.91 11.10
CA THR A 130 7.92 4.50 9.87
C THR A 130 7.24 3.99 8.60
N ARG A 131 6.36 2.99 8.69
CA ARG A 131 5.59 2.49 7.54
C ARG A 131 4.47 3.41 7.09
N THR A 132 4.13 4.42 7.88
CA THR A 132 3.10 5.40 7.53
C THR A 132 3.65 6.38 6.50
N ILE A 133 2.98 6.45 5.35
CA ILE A 133 3.17 7.51 4.37
C ILE A 133 2.53 8.76 4.94
N ARG A 134 3.36 9.74 5.32
CA ARG A 134 2.90 10.98 5.94
C ARG A 134 2.49 12.00 4.89
N ASN A 135 1.38 12.69 5.14
CA ASN A 135 0.90 13.79 4.29
C ASN A 135 0.79 13.39 2.80
N ALA A 136 0.29 12.20 2.51
CA ALA A 136 0.02 11.77 1.14
C ALA A 136 -0.95 12.74 0.47
N VAL A 137 -0.64 13.14 -0.75
CA VAL A 137 -1.44 14.11 -1.53
C VAL A 137 -2.26 13.39 -2.60
N ALA A 138 -3.39 13.99 -2.98
CA ALA A 138 -4.25 13.46 -4.04
C ALA A 138 -3.50 13.23 -5.36
N GLY A 139 -3.69 12.05 -5.96
CA GLY A 139 -3.09 11.67 -7.22
C GLY A 139 -1.67 11.10 -7.15
N ALA A 140 -0.96 11.22 -6.03
CA ALA A 140 0.35 10.59 -5.85
C ALA A 140 0.20 9.07 -5.62
N GLU A 141 0.90 8.27 -6.42
CA GLU A 141 1.03 6.82 -6.21
C GLU A 141 2.15 6.55 -5.22
N HIS A 142 1.85 5.72 -4.22
CA HIS A 142 2.81 5.19 -3.28
C HIS A 142 2.86 3.68 -3.39
N THR A 143 4.05 3.11 -3.32
CA THR A 143 4.29 1.67 -3.46
C THR A 143 4.96 1.12 -2.21
N LEU A 144 4.34 0.10 -1.61
CA LEU A 144 4.94 -0.72 -0.57
C LEU A 144 5.51 -1.98 -1.21
N SER A 145 6.82 -2.15 -1.12
CA SER A 145 7.52 -3.36 -1.55
C SER A 145 7.79 -4.23 -0.33
N ILE A 146 7.36 -5.48 -0.38
CA ILE A 146 7.60 -6.47 0.68
C ILE A 146 8.33 -7.65 0.08
N SER A 147 9.54 -7.86 0.55
CA SER A 147 10.28 -9.09 0.32
C SER A 147 9.98 -10.05 1.46
N VAL A 148 9.59 -11.29 1.13
CA VAL A 148 9.25 -12.34 2.08
C VAL A 148 10.08 -13.59 1.83
N TYR A 149 10.52 -14.21 2.91
CA TYR A 149 11.16 -15.52 2.88
C TYR A 149 10.90 -16.27 4.20
N MET A 150 11.05 -17.59 4.18
CA MET A 150 10.90 -18.44 5.36
C MET A 150 12.23 -18.54 6.12
N SER A 151 12.17 -18.41 7.44
CA SER A 151 13.31 -18.53 8.36
C SER A 151 14.00 -19.89 8.25
N GLU A 152 15.31 -19.94 8.47
CA GLU A 152 16.09 -21.18 8.51
C GLU A 152 15.64 -22.13 9.64
N THR A 153 14.97 -21.58 10.66
CA THR A 153 14.43 -22.34 11.80
C THR A 153 13.07 -22.96 11.53
N THR A 154 12.52 -22.80 10.32
CA THR A 154 11.20 -23.32 9.95
C THR A 154 11.16 -24.85 10.04
N PRO A 155 10.23 -25.44 10.82
CA PRO A 155 10.04 -26.88 10.86
C PRO A 155 9.67 -27.49 9.50
N VAL A 156 10.18 -28.69 9.20
CA VAL A 156 9.94 -29.41 7.93
C VAL A 156 8.46 -29.63 7.64
N LYS A 157 7.59 -29.69 8.67
CA LYS A 157 6.13 -29.83 8.50
C LYS A 157 5.49 -28.68 7.70
N PHE A 158 6.16 -27.53 7.59
CA PHE A 158 5.69 -26.39 6.80
C PHE A 158 6.26 -26.37 5.37
N ARG A 159 7.06 -27.37 5.00
CA ARG A 159 7.54 -27.52 3.63
C ARG A 159 6.32 -27.64 2.71
N ASN A 160 6.28 -26.82 1.66
CA ASN A 160 5.18 -26.73 0.68
C ASN A 160 3.84 -26.20 1.23
N VAL A 161 3.82 -25.59 2.42
CA VAL A 161 2.63 -24.87 2.88
C VAL A 161 2.56 -23.54 2.12
N ALA A 162 1.44 -23.33 1.44
CA ALA A 162 1.12 -22.05 0.82
C ALA A 162 0.78 -21.04 1.93
N GLY A 163 1.63 -20.03 2.11
CA GLY A 163 1.34 -18.92 2.99
C GLY A 163 0.74 -17.76 2.19
N ASN A 164 -0.34 -17.18 2.68
CA ASN A 164 -0.96 -16.00 2.10
C ASN A 164 -0.87 -14.84 3.10
N ILE A 165 -0.47 -13.67 2.62
CA ILE A 165 -0.51 -12.41 3.37
C ILE A 165 -1.36 -11.39 2.63
N GLY A 166 -2.13 -10.61 3.37
CA GLY A 166 -2.84 -9.45 2.86
C GLY A 166 -2.13 -8.16 3.28
N ILE A 167 -2.38 -7.09 2.55
CA ILE A 167 -1.99 -5.73 2.95
C ILE A 167 -3.25 -4.87 2.95
N GLN A 168 -3.48 -4.20 4.08
CA GLN A 168 -4.56 -3.25 4.27
C GLN A 168 -3.97 -1.85 4.39
N PHE A 169 -4.50 -0.90 3.63
CA PHE A 169 -4.13 0.51 3.73
C PHE A 169 -5.20 1.27 4.52
N ASN A 170 -4.81 1.82 5.67
CA ASN A 170 -5.68 2.66 6.49
C ASN A 170 -5.29 4.12 6.28
N ALA A 171 -6.19 4.93 5.72
CA ALA A 171 -5.96 6.36 5.55
C ALA A 171 -6.74 7.18 6.58
N VAL A 172 -6.10 8.21 7.12
CA VAL A 172 -6.71 9.17 8.05
C VAL A 172 -6.39 10.58 7.57
N SER A 173 -7.42 11.41 7.39
CA SER A 173 -7.23 12.80 6.95
C SER A 173 -6.38 13.58 7.95
N VAL A 174 -5.44 14.37 7.46
CA VAL A 174 -4.64 15.27 8.29
C VAL A 174 -5.40 16.60 8.43
N PRO A 175 -5.64 17.11 9.65
CA PRO A 175 -6.23 18.43 9.85
C PRO A 175 -5.35 19.50 9.19
N SER A 176 -5.95 20.32 8.34
CA SER A 176 -5.34 21.51 7.74
C SER A 176 -5.20 22.65 8.73
#